data_AF-A0A379WKU4-F1
#
_entry.id   AF-A0A379WKU4-F1
#
_cell.length_a   1.000
_cell.length_b   1.000
_cell.length_c   1.000
_cell.angle_alpha   90.00
_cell.angle_beta   90.00
_cell.angle_gamma   90.00
#
_symmetry.space_group_name_H-M   'P 1'
#
loop_
_entity.id
_entity.type
_entity.pdbx_description
1 polymer ?
#
loop_
_entity_poly.entity_id
_entity_poly.type
_entity_poly.pdbx_seq_one_letter_code
_entity_poly.pdbx_strand_id
1 'polypeptide(L)' 'MQALILEQQDGKTLASVQHLEESQLPAGDVTVDVHWSSLNYKDALAYHRKRENYPSFSDDSWY' A
#
# COMPACT_ATOMS: atom_id res chain seq x y z
N MET A 1 -3.83 4.53 16.07
CA MET A 1 -2.49 4.85 15.51
C MET A 1 -2.62 5.75 14.27
N GLN A 2 -1.54 6.28 13.69
CA GLN A 2 -1.61 7.05 12.43
C GLN A 2 -1.13 6.19 11.26
N ALA A 3 -1.79 6.30 10.11
CA ALA A 3 -1.43 5.56 8.90
C ALA A 3 -1.66 6.40 7.64
N LEU A 4 -0.84 6.17 6.60
CA LEU A 4 -1.10 6.68 5.26
C LEU A 4 -2.07 5.72 4.56
N ILE A 5 -3.30 6.19 4.32
CA ILE A 5 -4.36 5.41 3.68
C ILE A 5 -4.50 5.84 2.22
N LEU A 6 -4.57 4.85 1.33
CA LEU A 6 -4.89 5.02 -0.08
C LEU A 6 -6.33 4.56 -0.33
N GLU A 7 -7.19 5.48 -0.73
CA GLU A 7 -8.58 5.20 -1.10
C GLU A 7 -8.76 5.44 -2.60
N GLN A 8 -9.68 4.70 -3.21
CA GLN A 8 -9.98 4.88 -4.62
C GLN A 8 -11.36 5.49 -4.83
N GLN A 9 -11.39 6.63 -5.52
CA GLN A 9 -12.62 7.34 -5.86
C GLN A 9 -12.55 7.83 -7.30
N ASP A 10 -13.58 7.53 -8.10
CA ASP A 10 -13.72 7.97 -9.50
C ASP A 10 -12.47 7.70 -10.37
N GLY A 11 -11.86 6.53 -10.17
CA GLY A 11 -10.66 6.12 -10.90
C GLY A 11 -9.35 6.78 -10.43
N LYS A 12 -9.39 7.68 -9.44
CA LYS A 12 -8.23 8.32 -8.83
C LYS A 12 -7.88 7.69 -7.50
N THR A 13 -6.59 7.63 -7.19
CA THR A 13 -6.09 7.27 -5.86
C THR A 13 -5.98 8.55 -5.02
N LEU A 14 -6.63 8.56 -3.86
CA LEU A 14 -6.52 9.62 -2.87
C LEU A 14 -5.65 9.11 -1.72
N ALA A 15 -4.62 9.87 -1.37
CA ALA A 15 -3.73 9.57 -0.26
C ALA A 15 -3.96 10.53 0.89
N SER A 16 -4.12 10.01 2.11
CA SER A 16 -4.29 10.84 3.30
C SER A 16 -3.73 10.16 4.54
N VAL A 17 -3.21 10.96 5.47
CA VAL A 17 -2.82 10.46 6.80
C VAL A 17 -4.07 10.48 7.68
N GLN A 18 -4.43 9.33 8.22
CA GLN A 18 -5.65 9.15 9.02
C GLN A 18 -5.34 8.43 10.33
N HIS A 19 -6.23 8.59 11.31
CA HIS A 19 -6.24 7.72 12.47
C HIS A 19 -6.80 6.34 12.09
N LEU A 20 -6.12 5.29 12.53
CA LEU A 20 -6.51 3.90 12.32
C LEU A 20 -6.66 3.21 13.68
N GLU A 21 -7.80 2.55 13.89
CA GLU A 21 -8.03 1.71 15.06
C GLU A 21 -7.29 0.37 14.92
N GLU A 22 -6.79 -0.17 16.03
CA GLU A 22 -6.03 -1.43 16.01
C GLU A 22 -6.85 -2.61 15.49
N SER A 23 -8.17 -2.60 15.70
CA SER A 23 -9.10 -3.61 15.17
C SER A 23 -9.23 -3.61 13.64
N GLN A 24 -8.72 -2.59 12.96
CA GLN A 24 -8.70 -2.50 11.50
C GLN A 24 -7.45 -3.15 10.89
N LEU A 25 -6.46 -3.52 11.71
CA LEU A 25 -5.30 -4.27 11.24
C LEU A 25 -5.74 -5.68 10.78
N PRO A 26 -5.09 -6.24 9.75
CA PRO A 26 -5.33 -7.61 9.36
C PRO A 26 -4.92 -8.57 10.49
N ALA A 27 -5.60 -9.71 10.59
CA ALA A 27 -5.22 -10.75 11.54
C ALA A 27 -3.81 -11.29 11.24
N GLY A 28 -3.02 -11.52 12.29
CA GLY A 28 -1.67 -12.08 12.20
C GLY A 28 -1.11 -12.45 13.57
N ASP A 29 -0.05 -13.25 13.59
CA ASP A 29 0.56 -13.75 14.82
C ASP A 29 1.46 -12.72 15.53
N VAL A 30 1.87 -11.66 14.82
CA VAL A 30 2.80 -10.64 15.29
C VAL A 30 2.33 -9.25 14.88
N THR A 31 2.27 -8.34 15.84
CA THR A 31 2.05 -6.91 15.63
C THR A 31 3.37 -6.16 15.83
N VAL A 32 3.69 -5.23 14.93
CA VAL A 32 4.94 -4.45 14.97
C VAL A 32 4.62 -2.96 15.12
N ASP A 33 5.26 -2.31 16.08
CA ASP A 33 5.24 -0.85 16.20
C ASP A 33 6.29 -0.23 15.26
N VAL A 34 5.83 0.40 14.18
CA VAL A 34 6.69 0.86 13.08
C VAL A 34 7.25 2.25 13.39
N HIS A 35 8.55 2.32 13.68
CA HIS A 35 9.24 3.58 13.92
C HIS A 35 9.77 4.24 12.64
N TRP A 36 10.11 3.44 11.63
CA TRP A 36 10.73 3.91 10.39
C TRP A 36 10.19 3.15 9.18
N SER A 37 10.04 3.88 8.08
CA SER A 37 9.72 3.34 6.76
C SER A 37 10.48 4.13 5.69
N SER A 38 10.51 3.65 4.46
CA SER A 38 11.11 4.34 3.32
C SER A 38 10.07 4.54 2.20
N LEU A 39 10.39 5.44 1.26
CA LEU A 39 9.64 5.58 0.02
C LEU A 39 10.48 5.03 -1.12
N ASN A 40 10.00 3.96 -1.73
CA ASN A 40 10.62 3.30 -2.87
C ASN A 40 9.88 3.66 -4.17
N TYR A 41 10.52 3.42 -5.31
CA TYR A 41 9.88 3.63 -6.62
C TYR A 41 8.57 2.83 -6.77
N LYS A 42 8.51 1.61 -6.21
CA LYS A 42 7.31 0.77 -6.22
C LYS A 42 6.13 1.41 -5.46
N ASP A 43 6.41 2.18 -4.41
CA ASP A 43 5.38 2.83 -3.59
C ASP A 43 4.75 4.01 -4.34
N ALA A 44 5.58 4.78 -5.06
CA ALA A 44 5.09 5.84 -5.96
C ALA A 44 4.20 5.27 -7.09
N LEU A 45 4.54 4.09 -7.61
CA LEU A 45 3.70 3.40 -8.60
C LEU A 45 2.37 2.92 -8.03
N ALA A 46 2.35 2.44 -6.79
CA ALA A 46 1.11 2.05 -6.11
C ALA A 46 0.15 3.23 -5.96
N TYR A 47 0.68 4.43 -5.66
CA TYR A 47 -0.12 5.66 -5.65
C TYR A 47 -0.64 6.04 -7.04
N HIS A 48 0.24 6.08 -8.05
CA HIS A 48 -0.08 6.66 -9.36
C HIS A 48 -0.90 5.74 -10.28
N ARG A 49 -1.00 4.44 -9.95
CA ARG A 49 -1.79 3.42 -10.66
C ARG A 49 -1.73 3.54 -12.19
N LYS A 50 -0.52 3.48 -12.74
CA LYS A 50 -0.32 3.18 -14.17
C LYS A 50 -0.03 1.69 -14.35
N ARG A 51 -1.01 0.82 -14.04
CA ARG A 51 -0.92 -0.63 -14.31
C ARG A 51 -1.27 -1.00 -15.75
N GLU A 52 -1.76 -0.06 -16.55
CA GLU A 52 -2.19 -0.31 -17.94
C GLU A 52 -1.07 -0.80 -18.87
N ASN A 53 0.20 -0.60 -18.50
CA ASN A 53 1.37 -1.01 -19.28
C ASN A 53 2.35 -1.94 -18.53
N TYR A 54 1.94 -2.53 -17.40
CA TYR A 54 2.73 -3.60 -16.80
C TYR A 54 2.32 -4.92 -17.45
N PRO A 55 3.21 -5.66 -18.14
CA PRO A 55 2.90 -7.02 -18.51
C PRO A 55 2.51 -7.75 -17.22
N SER A 56 1.48 -8.59 -17.29
CA SER A 56 1.16 -9.51 -16.21
C SER A 56 2.40 -10.36 -15.97
N PHE A 57 3.19 -10.00 -14.96
CA PHE A 57 4.21 -10.89 -14.45
C PHE A 57 3.42 -12.03 -13.79
N SER A 58 3.35 -13.17 -14.47
CA SER A 58 3.02 -14.44 -13.83
C SER A 58 3.99 -14.60 -12.65
N ASP A 59 3.45 -14.97 -11.48
CA ASP A 59 4.19 -15.10 -10.21
C ASP A 59 5.44 -16.02 -10.30
N ASP A 60 5.58 -16.79 -11.38
CA ASP A 60 6.65 -17.77 -11.60
C ASP A 60 7.96 -17.19 -12.17
N SER A 61 8.09 -15.88 -12.42
CA SER A 61 9.27 -15.31 -13.10
C SER A 61 10.35 -14.74 -12.18
N TRP A 62 10.39 -15.14 -10.91
CA TRP A 62 11.42 -14.69 -9.94
C TRP A 62 12.42 -15.79 -9.55
N TYR A 63 12.49 -16.87 -10.34
CA TYR A 63 13.57 -17.86 -10.31
C TYR A 63 14.18 -18.05 -11.70
#